data_AF-A0A918JJX7-F1
#
_entry.id   AF-A0A918JJX7-F1
#
_cell.length_a   1.000
_cell.length_b   1.000
_cell.length_c   1.000
_cell.angle_alpha   90.00
_cell.angle_beta   90.00
_cell.angle_gamma   90.00
#
_symmetry.space_group_name_H-M   'P 1'
#
loop_
_entity.id
_entity.type
_entity.pdbx_description
1 polymer ?
#
loop_
_entity_poly.entity_id
_entity_poly.type
_entity_poly.pdbx_seq_one_letter_code
_entity_poly.pdbx_strand_id
1 'polypeptide(L)'
;MIAFSIIGVLSLVLIYFVLRFQNAQRELILTRTNARVSAKRATNAYRYIMALASEQQHELLSKLESANTSGLIKTTDYQRLQVLFSHFSTIVMFCSEKDATVEEAINSALKKEEINLLDVREVIKNMPNDVRMSWSRNSCESFIAACVAMTRTFTGRAEKSEEKDVQPGS
;
A
#
# COMPACT_ATOMS: atom_id res chain seq x y z
N MET A 1 -29.87 -34.23 59.19
CA MET A 1 -28.47 -33.74 59.03
C MET A 1 -27.98 -33.87 57.59
N ILE A 2 -28.14 -35.03 56.93
CA ILE A 2 -27.71 -35.24 55.52
C ILE A 2 -28.37 -34.24 54.54
N ALA A 3 -29.68 -34.01 54.63
CA ALA A 3 -30.38 -33.07 53.75
C ALA A 3 -29.85 -31.63 53.83
N PHE A 4 -29.55 -31.13 55.04
CA PHE A 4 -28.96 -29.79 55.23
C PHE A 4 -27.54 -29.70 54.64
N SER A 5 -26.76 -30.78 54.70
CA SER A 5 -25.45 -30.85 54.06
C SER A 5 -25.54 -30.80 52.53
N ILE A 6 -26.51 -31.52 51.94
CA ILE A 6 -26.74 -31.53 50.48
C ILE A 6 -27.14 -30.13 50.00
N ILE A 7 -28.01 -29.45 50.74
CA ILE A 7 -28.43 -28.07 50.43
C ILE A 7 -27.23 -27.13 50.45
N GLY A 8 -26.37 -27.20 51.47
CA GLY A 8 -25.17 -26.36 51.56
C GLY A 8 -24.22 -26.56 50.38
N VAL A 9 -24.00 -27.81 49.96
CA VAL A 9 -23.16 -28.12 48.79
C VAL A 9 -23.78 -27.59 47.50
N LEU A 10 -25.10 -27.78 47.29
CA LEU A 10 -25.82 -27.23 46.14
C LEU A 10 -25.70 -25.71 46.08
N SER A 11 -25.81 -25.01 47.21
CA SER A 11 -25.64 -23.56 47.28
C SER A 11 -24.24 -23.12 46.84
N LEU A 12 -23.18 -23.82 47.29
CA LEU A 12 -21.81 -23.52 46.87
C LEU A 12 -21.59 -23.75 45.37
N VAL A 13 -22.15 -24.83 44.82
CA VAL A 13 -22.08 -25.12 43.38
C VAL A 13 -22.78 -24.04 42.57
N LEU A 14 -23.97 -23.59 42.98
CA LEU A 14 -24.68 -22.49 42.34
C LEU A 14 -23.85 -21.20 42.34
N ILE A 15 -23.25 -20.84 43.46
CA ILE A 15 -22.38 -19.66 43.57
C ILE A 15 -21.18 -19.76 42.61
N TYR A 16 -20.51 -20.92 42.58
CA TYR A 16 -19.39 -21.16 41.67
C TYR A 16 -19.80 -21.00 40.20
N PHE A 17 -20.93 -21.58 39.79
CA PHE A 17 -21.45 -21.47 38.43
C PHE A 17 -21.77 -20.02 38.07
N VAL A 18 -22.41 -19.27 38.97
CA VAL A 18 -22.71 -17.85 38.75
C VAL A 18 -21.44 -17.03 38.57
N LEU A 19 -20.42 -17.24 39.42
CA LEU A 19 -19.13 -16.56 39.30
C LEU A 19 -18.44 -16.89 37.97
N ARG A 20 -18.43 -18.17 37.57
CA ARG A 20 -17.80 -18.55 36.30
C ARG A 20 -18.54 -17.99 35.09
N PHE A 21 -19.88 -18.00 35.13
CA PHE A 21 -20.70 -17.45 34.06
C PHE A 21 -20.49 -15.93 33.92
N GLN A 22 -20.47 -15.19 35.03
CA GLN A 22 -20.17 -13.75 35.03
C GLN A 22 -18.77 -13.45 34.46
N ASN A 23 -17.76 -14.21 34.88
CA ASN A 23 -16.40 -14.06 34.35
C ASN A 23 -16.34 -14.32 32.85
N ALA A 24 -17.00 -15.39 32.38
CA ALA A 24 -17.04 -15.71 30.96
C ALA A 24 -17.76 -14.62 30.15
N GLN A 25 -18.88 -14.09 30.63
CA GLN A 25 -19.57 -12.97 29.98
C GLN A 25 -18.71 -11.71 29.93
N ARG A 26 -18.01 -11.39 31.02
CA ARG A 26 -17.10 -10.25 31.09
C ARG A 26 -15.98 -10.37 30.08
N GLU A 27 -15.32 -11.54 30.01
CA GLU A 27 -14.28 -11.83 29.03
C GLU A 27 -14.80 -11.72 27.59
N LEU A 28 -16.01 -12.21 27.32
CA LEU A 28 -16.65 -12.10 26.00
C LEU A 28 -16.92 -10.64 25.61
N ILE A 29 -17.44 -9.83 26.53
CA ILE A 29 -17.71 -8.41 26.28
C ILE A 29 -16.39 -7.65 26.04
N LEU A 30 -15.36 -7.90 26.85
CA LEU A 30 -14.04 -7.30 26.67
C LEU A 30 -13.42 -7.69 25.32
N THR A 31 -13.48 -8.96 24.96
CA THR A 31 -12.95 -9.46 23.67
C THR A 31 -13.70 -8.84 22.51
N ARG A 32 -15.03 -8.77 22.57
CA ARG A 32 -15.86 -8.18 21.53
C ARG A 32 -15.62 -6.69 21.36
N THR A 33 -15.50 -5.95 22.47
CA THR A 33 -15.21 -4.51 22.43
C THR A 33 -13.81 -4.24 21.90
N ASN A 34 -12.80 -5.01 22.33
CA ASN A 34 -11.44 -4.94 21.79
C ASN A 34 -11.40 -5.24 20.29
N ALA A 35 -12.08 -6.29 19.83
CA ALA A 35 -12.18 -6.62 18.41
C ALA A 35 -12.82 -5.49 17.60
N ARG A 36 -13.92 -4.88 18.11
CA ARG A 36 -14.59 -3.73 17.47
C ARG A 36 -13.69 -2.50 17.40
N VAL A 37 -12.99 -2.18 18.48
CA VAL A 37 -12.07 -1.03 18.53
C VAL A 37 -10.89 -1.27 17.59
N SER A 38 -10.32 -2.47 17.58
CA SER A 38 -9.25 -2.85 16.67
C SER A 38 -9.68 -2.74 15.20
N ALA A 39 -10.85 -3.26 14.85
CA ALA A 39 -11.39 -3.14 13.50
C ALA A 39 -11.57 -1.67 13.08
N LYS A 40 -12.13 -0.82 13.96
CA LYS A 40 -12.25 0.62 13.70
C LYS A 40 -10.89 1.30 13.48
N ARG A 41 -9.89 0.95 14.29
CA ARG A 41 -8.52 1.48 14.14
C ARG A 41 -7.92 1.07 12.80
N ALA A 42 -8.05 -0.19 12.40
CA ALA A 42 -7.61 -0.68 11.10
C ALA A 42 -8.30 0.07 9.96
N THR A 43 -9.64 0.19 9.98
CA THR A 43 -10.39 0.96 8.97
C THR A 43 -9.92 2.41 8.86
N ASN A 44 -9.65 3.08 10.00
CA ASN A 44 -9.15 4.45 9.97
C ASN A 44 -7.73 4.52 9.39
N ALA A 45 -6.84 3.61 9.76
CA ALA A 45 -5.50 3.52 9.20
C ALA A 45 -5.55 3.34 7.68
N TYR A 46 -6.41 2.46 7.17
CA TYR A 46 -6.62 2.28 5.73
C TYR A 46 -7.09 3.56 5.03
N ARG A 47 -7.99 4.33 5.64
CA ARG A 47 -8.42 5.63 5.08
C ARG A 47 -7.26 6.62 4.98
N TYR A 48 -6.38 6.67 5.98
CA TYR A 48 -5.20 7.53 5.94
C TYR A 48 -4.21 7.08 4.86
N ILE A 49 -3.94 5.79 4.76
CA ILE A 49 -3.08 5.23 3.71
C ILE A 49 -3.65 5.53 2.33
N MET A 50 -4.96 5.39 2.14
CA MET A 50 -5.61 5.70 0.85
C MET A 50 -5.51 7.19 0.51
N ALA A 51 -5.72 8.08 1.49
CA ALA A 51 -5.54 9.51 1.27
C ALA A 51 -4.10 9.85 0.85
N LEU A 52 -3.12 9.29 1.56
CA LEU A 52 -1.70 9.49 1.25
C LEU A 52 -1.31 8.90 -0.12
N ALA A 53 -1.81 7.70 -0.44
CA ALA A 53 -1.55 7.05 -1.72
C ALA A 53 -2.16 7.84 -2.88
N SER A 54 -3.34 8.44 -2.68
CA SER A 54 -3.97 9.31 -3.67
C SER A 54 -3.21 10.63 -3.86
N GLU A 55 -2.69 11.22 -2.79
CA GLU A 55 -1.84 12.42 -2.86
C GLU A 55 -0.54 12.12 -3.61
N GLN A 56 0.12 11.01 -3.25
CA GLN A 56 1.33 10.57 -3.91
C GLN A 56 1.09 10.24 -5.40
N GLN A 57 -0.04 9.61 -5.73
CA GLN A 57 -0.44 9.39 -7.11
C GLN A 57 -0.52 10.70 -7.90
N HIS A 58 -1.15 11.73 -7.34
CA HIS A 58 -1.24 13.03 -7.97
C HIS A 58 0.15 13.67 -8.18
N GLU A 59 1.04 13.56 -7.19
CA GLU A 59 2.42 14.04 -7.30
C GLU A 59 3.20 13.31 -8.39
N LEU A 60 3.10 11.98 -8.45
CA LEU A 60 3.76 11.15 -9.48
C LEU A 60 3.30 11.55 -10.89
N LEU A 61 1.99 11.72 -11.07
CA LEU A 61 1.41 12.14 -12.36
C LEU A 61 1.86 13.55 -12.75
N SER A 62 1.83 14.50 -11.82
CA SER A 62 2.27 15.88 -12.08
C SER A 62 3.74 15.95 -12.50
N LYS A 63 4.62 15.21 -11.81
CA LYS A 63 6.04 15.11 -12.17
C LYS A 63 6.26 14.44 -13.53
N LEU A 64 5.47 13.42 -13.84
CA LEU A 64 5.53 12.72 -15.13
C LEU A 64 5.08 13.63 -16.28
N GLU A 65 4.01 14.41 -16.09
CA GLU A 65 3.51 15.37 -17.06
C GLU A 65 4.52 16.52 -17.28
N SER A 66 5.11 17.04 -16.21
CA SER A 66 6.19 18.04 -16.30
C SER A 66 7.40 17.52 -17.07
N ALA A 67 7.80 16.27 -16.84
CA ALA A 67 8.90 15.65 -17.58
C ALA A 67 8.58 15.46 -19.08
N ASN A 68 7.33 15.14 -19.41
CA ASN A 68 6.88 14.97 -20.80
C ASN A 68 6.83 16.31 -21.54
N THR A 69 6.26 17.34 -20.91
CA THR A 69 6.22 18.70 -21.47
C THR A 69 7.63 19.28 -21.66
N SER A 70 8.57 18.93 -20.79
CA SER A 70 9.98 19.32 -20.90
C SER A 70 10.80 18.46 -21.87
N GLY A 71 10.20 17.44 -22.51
CA GLY A 71 10.89 16.54 -23.44
C GLY A 71 11.89 15.57 -22.81
N LEU A 72 11.88 15.40 -21.48
CA LEU A 72 12.84 14.56 -20.74
C LEU A 72 12.48 13.07 -20.78
N ILE A 73 11.26 12.74 -21.21
CA ILE A 73 10.75 11.38 -21.36
C ILE A 73 10.17 11.19 -22.77
N LYS A 74 10.34 9.98 -23.32
CA LYS A 74 9.74 9.62 -24.61
C LYS A 74 8.23 9.47 -24.45
N THR A 75 7.47 9.88 -25.46
CA THR A 75 6.01 9.81 -25.46
C THR A 75 5.46 8.39 -25.23
N THR A 76 6.16 7.37 -25.74
CA THR A 76 5.81 5.96 -25.50
C THR A 76 5.98 5.54 -24.04
N ASP A 77 7.06 5.99 -23.40
CA ASP A 77 7.35 5.69 -22.00
C ASP A 77 6.41 6.47 -21.08
N TYR A 78 6.06 7.70 -21.48
CA TYR A 78 5.04 8.53 -20.83
C TYR A 78 3.68 7.83 -20.79
N GLN A 79 3.16 7.36 -21.94
CA GLN A 79 1.85 6.69 -22.00
C GLN A 79 1.79 5.46 -21.07
N ARG A 80 2.85 4.63 -21.09
CA ARG A 80 2.96 3.43 -20.25
C ARG A 80 3.00 3.77 -18.75
N LEU A 81 3.79 4.77 -18.35
CA LEU A 81 3.90 5.18 -16.96
C LEU A 81 2.70 5.99 -16.48
N GLN A 82 2.03 6.72 -17.36
CA GLN A 82 0.82 7.49 -17.01
C GLN A 82 -0.28 6.55 -16.55
N VAL A 83 -0.50 5.44 -17.27
CA VAL A 83 -1.48 4.42 -16.88
C VAL A 83 -1.04 3.70 -15.60
N LEU A 84 0.26 3.42 -15.42
CA LEU A 84 0.74 2.83 -14.17
C LEU A 84 0.50 3.75 -12.96
N PHE A 85 0.84 5.03 -13.08
CA PHE A 85 0.72 6.01 -11.99
C PHE A 85 -0.74 6.38 -11.73
N SER A 86 -1.63 6.38 -12.73
CA SER A 86 -3.06 6.61 -12.54
C SER A 86 -3.75 5.51 -11.71
N HIS A 87 -3.15 4.32 -11.67
CA HIS A 87 -3.62 3.19 -10.85
C HIS A 87 -2.79 2.99 -9.58
N PHE A 88 -1.87 3.88 -9.25
CA PHE A 88 -0.96 3.75 -8.10
C PHE A 88 -1.71 3.52 -6.79
N SER A 89 -2.71 4.35 -6.47
CA SER A 89 -3.48 4.23 -5.23
C SER A 89 -4.23 2.91 -5.15
N THR A 90 -4.76 2.44 -6.28
CA THR A 90 -5.43 1.14 -6.39
C THR A 90 -4.45 0.00 -6.13
N ILE A 91 -3.26 0.04 -6.73
CA ILE A 91 -2.23 -0.99 -6.55
C ILE A 91 -1.79 -1.08 -5.08
N VAL A 92 -1.51 0.06 -4.44
CA VAL A 92 -1.13 0.13 -3.02
C VAL A 92 -2.24 -0.45 -2.12
N MET A 93 -3.51 -0.13 -2.41
CA MET A 93 -4.64 -0.68 -1.68
C MET A 93 -4.76 -2.19 -1.85
N PHE A 94 -4.64 -2.70 -3.08
CA PHE A 94 -4.68 -4.15 -3.34
C PHE A 94 -3.59 -4.90 -2.58
N CYS A 95 -2.37 -4.35 -2.52
CA CYS A 95 -1.29 -4.95 -1.75
C CYS A 95 -1.57 -4.91 -0.23
N SER A 96 -2.21 -3.85 0.27
CA SER A 96 -2.45 -3.62 1.70
C SER A 96 -3.67 -4.34 2.27
N GLU A 97 -4.68 -4.64 1.44
CA GLU A 97 -5.91 -5.30 1.86
C GLU A 97 -5.89 -6.82 1.63
N LYS A 98 -5.23 -7.27 0.56
CA LYS A 98 -5.31 -8.66 0.11
C LYS A 98 -4.01 -9.44 0.29
N ASP A 99 -3.00 -8.82 0.91
CA ASP A 99 -1.63 -9.33 0.98
C ASP A 99 -1.10 -9.80 -0.40
N ALA A 100 -1.59 -9.15 -1.47
CA ALA A 100 -1.24 -9.49 -2.83
C ALA A 100 0.16 -8.96 -3.17
N THR A 101 0.85 -9.66 -4.07
CA THR A 101 2.09 -9.15 -4.62
C THR A 101 1.83 -7.96 -5.55
N VAL A 102 2.85 -7.13 -5.77
CA VAL A 102 2.73 -5.95 -6.65
C VAL A 102 2.38 -6.37 -8.08
N GLU A 103 2.98 -7.45 -8.58
CA GLU A 103 2.68 -7.98 -9.92
C GLU A 103 1.20 -8.40 -10.05
N GLU A 104 0.63 -9.04 -9.04
CA GLU A 104 -0.80 -9.42 -9.03
C GLU A 104 -1.72 -8.20 -8.92
N ALA A 105 -1.32 -7.20 -8.13
CA ALA A 105 -2.04 -5.96 -7.97
C ALA A 105 -2.04 -5.14 -9.27
N ILE A 106 -0.88 -5.01 -9.93
CA ILE A 106 -0.75 -4.34 -11.23
C ILE A 106 -1.57 -5.08 -12.29
N ASN A 107 -1.41 -6.40 -12.39
CA ASN A 107 -2.19 -7.18 -13.35
C ASN A 107 -3.68 -7.00 -13.12
N SER A 108 -4.13 -6.96 -11.87
CA SER A 108 -5.54 -6.74 -11.53
C SER A 108 -6.02 -5.33 -11.86
N ALA A 109 -5.20 -4.30 -11.62
CA ALA A 109 -5.52 -2.91 -11.93
C ALA A 109 -5.57 -2.66 -13.44
N LEU A 110 -4.64 -3.26 -14.20
CA LEU A 110 -4.51 -3.08 -15.65
C LEU A 110 -5.40 -4.01 -16.49
N LYS A 111 -6.27 -4.85 -15.89
CA LYS A 111 -7.13 -5.80 -16.61
C LYS A 111 -7.99 -5.20 -17.73
N LYS A 112 -8.31 -3.91 -17.62
CA LYS A 112 -9.18 -3.18 -18.56
C LYS A 112 -8.42 -2.17 -19.41
N GLU A 113 -7.12 -2.05 -19.21
CA GLU A 113 -6.26 -1.11 -19.91
C GLU A 113 -5.60 -1.79 -21.12
N GLU A 114 -5.21 -1.00 -22.11
CA GLU A 114 -4.47 -1.51 -23.28
C GLU A 114 -3.02 -1.88 -22.93
N ILE A 115 -2.49 -1.28 -21.86
CA ILE A 115 -1.11 -1.47 -21.40
C ILE A 115 -1.06 -2.60 -20.37
N ASN A 116 -0.13 -3.54 -20.56
CA ASN A 116 0.06 -4.69 -19.69
C ASN A 116 1.32 -4.55 -18.79
N LEU A 117 1.50 -5.49 -17.86
CA LEU A 117 2.66 -5.53 -16.97
C LEU A 117 4.01 -5.68 -17.72
N LEU A 118 4.03 -6.36 -18.87
CA LEU A 118 5.24 -6.54 -19.68
C LEU A 118 5.68 -5.21 -20.29
N ASP A 119 4.74 -4.39 -20.77
CA ASP A 119 5.01 -3.05 -21.31
C ASP A 119 5.66 -2.15 -20.25
N VAL A 120 5.16 -2.22 -19.02
CA VAL A 120 5.74 -1.52 -17.86
C VAL A 120 7.15 -2.04 -17.55
N ARG A 121 7.34 -3.37 -17.59
CA ARG A 121 8.65 -4.00 -17.35
C ARG A 121 9.69 -3.60 -18.40
N GLU A 122 9.29 -3.41 -19.66
CA GLU A 122 10.17 -2.89 -20.70
C GLU A 122 10.68 -1.48 -20.40
N VAL A 123 9.81 -0.59 -19.90
CA VAL A 123 10.20 0.77 -19.49
C VAL A 123 11.20 0.68 -18.33
N ILE A 124 10.92 -0.16 -17.33
CA ILE A 124 11.76 -0.34 -16.15
C ILE A 124 13.14 -0.91 -16.50
N LYS A 125 13.23 -1.78 -17.51
CA LYS A 125 14.51 -2.35 -17.96
C LYS A 125 15.52 -1.27 -18.37
N ASN A 126 15.03 -0.16 -18.91
CA ASN A 126 15.85 0.97 -19.35
C ASN A 126 16.12 2.00 -18.23
N MET A 127 15.56 1.80 -17.04
CA MET A 127 15.76 2.68 -15.89
C MET A 127 17.09 2.42 -15.16
N PRO A 128 17.58 3.41 -14.39
CA PRO A 128 18.73 3.25 -13.51
C PRO A 128 18.56 2.12 -12.49
N ASN A 129 19.69 1.65 -11.94
CA ASN A 129 19.74 0.40 -11.18
C ASN A 129 18.93 0.46 -9.87
N ASP A 130 18.85 1.63 -9.24
CA ASP A 130 18.05 1.89 -8.04
C ASP A 130 16.55 1.60 -8.26
N VAL A 131 15.99 2.03 -9.39
CA VAL A 131 14.61 1.76 -9.79
C VAL A 131 14.42 0.26 -10.01
N ARG A 132 15.33 -0.38 -10.77
CA ARG A 132 15.24 -1.82 -11.10
C ARG A 132 15.31 -2.70 -9.86
N MET A 133 16.23 -2.40 -8.94
CA MET A 133 16.40 -3.15 -7.69
C MET A 133 15.23 -2.98 -6.73
N SER A 134 14.60 -1.80 -6.70
CA SER A 134 13.40 -1.56 -5.89
C SER A 134 12.20 -2.30 -6.49
N TRP A 135 12.07 -2.28 -7.82
CA TRP A 135 10.99 -2.98 -8.52
C TRP A 135 11.06 -4.51 -8.35
N SER A 136 12.25 -5.10 -8.42
CA SER A 136 12.43 -6.57 -8.39
C SER A 136 12.02 -7.23 -7.07
N ARG A 137 11.86 -6.46 -5.99
CA ARG A 137 11.48 -6.98 -4.66
C ARG A 137 9.99 -7.34 -4.56
N ASN A 138 9.16 -6.90 -5.50
CA ASN A 138 7.74 -7.26 -5.61
C ASN A 138 6.92 -7.05 -4.32
N SER A 139 7.28 -6.05 -3.51
CA SER A 139 6.56 -5.67 -2.29
C SER A 139 5.98 -4.27 -2.41
N CYS A 140 4.92 -3.97 -1.65
CA CYS A 140 4.25 -2.67 -1.73
C CYS A 140 5.22 -1.50 -1.45
N GLU A 141 6.02 -1.60 -0.39
CA GLU A 141 7.04 -0.61 -0.06
C GLU A 141 8.07 -0.42 -1.19
N SER A 142 8.51 -1.52 -1.81
CA SER A 142 9.51 -1.46 -2.86
C SER A 142 8.96 -0.89 -4.17
N PHE A 143 7.67 -1.10 -4.45
CA PHE A 143 6.94 -0.45 -5.54
C PHE A 143 6.84 1.05 -5.33
N ILE A 144 6.41 1.49 -4.14
CA ILE A 144 6.34 2.91 -3.77
C ILE A 144 7.72 3.57 -3.96
N ALA A 145 8.77 2.93 -3.43
CA ALA A 145 10.14 3.39 -3.58
C ALA A 145 10.58 3.46 -5.05
N ALA A 146 10.21 2.47 -5.87
CA ALA A 146 10.52 2.46 -7.29
C ALA A 146 9.82 3.62 -8.03
N CYS A 147 8.54 3.88 -7.78
CA CYS A 147 7.80 4.99 -8.38
C CYS A 147 8.42 6.35 -8.01
N VAL A 148 8.78 6.54 -6.74
CA VAL A 148 9.46 7.77 -6.29
C VAL A 148 10.83 7.90 -6.97
N ALA A 149 11.61 6.83 -7.04
CA ALA A 149 12.90 6.83 -7.72
C ALA A 149 12.76 7.16 -9.21
N MET A 150 11.74 6.61 -9.91
CA MET A 150 11.45 6.96 -11.30
C MET A 150 11.26 8.47 -11.47
N THR A 151 10.50 9.13 -10.59
CA THR A 151 10.33 10.59 -10.71
C THR A 151 11.64 11.36 -10.58
N ARG A 152 12.56 10.92 -9.72
CA ARG A 152 13.90 11.53 -9.60
C ARG A 152 14.73 11.37 -10.86
N THR A 153 14.56 10.26 -11.58
CA THR A 153 15.26 10.05 -12.87
C THR A 153 14.74 10.98 -13.96
N PHE A 154 13.47 11.36 -13.90
CA PHE A 154 12.89 12.32 -14.83
C PHE A 154 13.29 13.76 -14.51
N THR A 155 13.28 14.14 -13.23
CA THR A 155 13.63 15.50 -12.80
C THR A 155 15.14 15.74 -12.81
N GLY A 156 15.97 14.77 -12.40
CA GLY A 156 17.43 14.90 -12.37
C GLY A 156 18.11 14.82 -13.75
N ARG A 157 17.38 14.38 -14.79
CA ARG A 157 17.87 14.48 -16.18
C ARG A 157 17.83 15.92 -16.71
N ALA A 158 17.00 16.79 -16.11
CA ALA A 158 16.98 18.21 -16.43
C ALA A 158 18.31 18.90 -16.04
N GLU A 159 18.82 18.63 -14.83
CA GLU A 159 20.04 19.28 -14.33
C GLU A 159 21.31 18.92 -15.13
N LYS A 160 21.42 17.68 -15.64
CA LYS A 160 22.56 17.28 -16.48
C LYS A 160 22.51 17.80 -17.92
N SER A 161 21.40 18.38 -18.34
CA SER A 161 21.23 18.92 -19.69
C SER A 161 21.70 20.37 -19.80
N GLU A 162 21.72 21.12 -18.69
CA GLU A 162 22.11 22.53 -18.68
C GLU A 162 23.62 22.77 -18.51
N GLU A 163 24.38 21.80 -18.01
CA GLU A 163 25.83 21.97 -17.77
C GLU A 163 26.72 21.72 -19.01
N LYS A 164 26.13 21.44 -20.19
CA LYS A 164 26.90 21.20 -21.42
C LYS A 164 26.81 22.30 -22.49
N ASP A 165 26.03 23.35 -22.29
CA ASP A 165 25.80 24.39 -23.31
C ASP A 165 26.33 25.80 -22.94
N VAL A 166 27.36 25.88 -22.09
CA VAL A 166 28.15 27.11 -21.91
C VAL A 166 29.65 26.79 -22.05
N GLN A 167 30.10 26.74 -23.31
CA GLN A 167 31.50 26.75 -23.78
C GLN A 167 32.10 28.18 -23.67
N PRO A 168 33.44 28.41 -23.67
CA PRO A 168 34.30 28.23 -24.86
C PRO A 168 35.74 27.75 -24.51
N GLY A 169 36.60 27.26 -25.41
CA GLY A 169 36.89 27.80 -26.74
C GLY A 169 37.89 28.96 -26.66
N SER A 170 39.12 28.70 -26.21
CA SER A 170 40.36 29.42 -26.54
C SER A 170 41.56 28.61 -26.06
#